data_AF-A0A935TQV1-F1
#
_entry.id   AF-A0A935TQV1-F1
#
_cell.length_a   1.000
_cell.length_b   1.000
_cell.length_c   1.000
_cell.angle_alpha   90.00
_cell.angle_beta   90.00
_cell.angle_gamma   90.00
#
_symmetry.space_group_name_H-M   'P 1'
#
loop_
_entity.id
_entity.type
_entity.pdbx_description
1 polymer ?
#
loop_
_entity_poly.entity_id
_entity_poly.type
_entity_poly.pdbx_seq_one_letter_code
_entity_poly.pdbx_strand_id
1 'polypeptide(L)' 'MTLNPTLTDLNLALQIYNTQGQLVKTIPLSSGGEATTFSTANLISGIYYCRLQNHPEIEGVKLLLY' A
#
# COMPACT_ATOMS: atom_id res chain seq x y z
N MET A 1 16.71 -23.02 -14.20
CA MET A 1 15.44 -22.26 -14.20
C MET A 1 15.83 -20.80 -14.15
N THR A 2 15.84 -20.15 -15.31
CA THR A 2 16.30 -18.76 -15.46
C THR A 2 15.11 -17.87 -15.15
N LEU A 3 15.20 -17.03 -14.12
CA LEU A 3 14.13 -16.08 -13.78
C LEU A 3 14.03 -15.05 -14.92
N ASN A 4 12.90 -15.04 -15.62
CA ASN A 4 12.60 -14.02 -16.63
C ASN A 4 12.48 -12.66 -15.93
N PRO A 5 13.29 -11.64 -16.29
CA PRO A 5 13.23 -10.32 -15.69
C PRO A 5 12.04 -9.47 -16.17
N THR A 6 11.10 -10.05 -16.92
CA THR A 6 9.92 -9.36 -17.49
C THR A 6 8.71 -9.31 -16.54
N LEU A 7 8.95 -9.14 -15.24
CA LEU A 7 7.96 -8.58 -14.30
C LEU A 7 8.14 -7.06 -14.14
N THR A 8 8.70 -6.41 -15.15
CA THR A 8 8.70 -4.96 -15.32
C THR A 8 7.25 -4.47 -15.43
N ASP A 9 6.83 -3.68 -14.43
CA ASP A 9 5.55 -2.96 -14.33
C ASP A 9 4.29 -3.75 -13.97
N LEU A 10 4.37 -4.63 -12.96
CA LEU A 10 3.22 -4.73 -12.06
C LEU A 10 3.08 -3.34 -11.41
N ASN A 11 1.99 -2.63 -11.68
CA ASN A 11 1.59 -1.42 -10.95
C ASN A 11 1.53 -1.74 -9.45
N LEU A 12 2.67 -1.63 -8.77
CA LEU A 12 2.80 -1.83 -7.34
C LEU A 12 2.20 -0.59 -6.70
N ALA A 13 1.17 -0.77 -5.89
CA ALA A 13 0.56 0.32 -5.16
C ALA A 13 0.27 -0.12 -3.74
N LEU A 14 0.43 0.81 -2.79
CA LEU A 14 -0.08 0.65 -1.43
C LEU A 14 -1.54 1.09 -1.40
N GLN A 15 -2.42 0.16 -1.07
CA GLN A 15 -3.85 0.40 -0.90
C GLN A 15 -4.17 0.52 0.58
N ILE A 16 -4.90 1.57 0.97
CA ILE A 16 -5.30 1.85 2.35
C ILE A 16 -6.81 1.73 2.48
N TYR A 17 -7.27 0.93 3.42
CA TYR A 17 -8.66 0.65 3.69
C TYR A 17 -9.06 1.12 5.09
N ASN A 18 -10.29 1.63 5.24
CA ASN A 18 -10.87 1.88 6.55
C ASN A 18 -11.35 0.58 7.22
N THR A 19 -11.85 0.66 8.46
CA THR A 19 -12.32 -0.52 9.22
C THR A 19 -13.57 -1.18 8.64
N GLN A 20 -14.28 -0.51 7.74
CA GLN A 20 -15.40 -1.07 6.98
C GLN A 20 -14.95 -1.80 5.70
N GLY A 21 -13.64 -1.85 5.43
CA GLY A 21 -13.08 -2.48 4.22
C GLY A 21 -13.18 -1.62 2.96
N GLN A 22 -13.48 -0.32 3.08
CA GLN A 22 -13.54 0.59 1.94
C GLN A 22 -12.15 1.15 1.63
N LEU A 23 -11.78 1.15 0.34
CA LEU A 23 -10.53 1.75 -0.13
C LEU A 23 -10.62 3.28 -0.01
N VAL A 24 -9.74 3.87 0.78
CA VAL A 24 -9.69 5.33 1.02
C VAL A 24 -8.50 6.01 0.37
N LYS A 25 -7.44 5.26 0.04
CA LYS A 25 -6.26 5.81 -0.63
C LYS A 25 -5.49 4.75 -1.41
N THR A 26 -4.94 5.15 -2.55
CA THR A 26 -3.98 4.35 -3.34
C THR A 26 -2.73 5.17 -3.55
N ILE A 27 -1.57 4.60 -3.25
CA ILE A 27 -0.27 5.24 -3.41
C ILE A 27 0.53 4.41 -4.42
N PRO A 28 0.78 4.93 -5.64
CA PRO A 28 1.66 4.28 -6.58
C PRO A 28 3.06 4.14 -5.99
N LEU A 29 3.67 2.97 -6.16
CA LEU A 29 5.04 2.70 -5.75
C LEU A 29 5.93 2.77 -6.99
N SER A 30 6.97 3.58 -6.90
CA SER A 30 8.01 3.65 -7.93
C SER A 30 8.81 2.35 -7.93
N SER A 31 9.09 1.80 -9.10
CA SER A 31 10.02 0.69 -9.24
C SER A 31 11.41 1.10 -8.72
N GLY A 32 11.90 0.43 -7.66
CA GLY A 32 13.25 0.61 -7.13
C GLY A 32 13.37 1.45 -5.85
N GLY A 33 12.26 1.94 -5.27
CA GLY A 33 12.27 2.58 -3.95
C GLY A 33 12.06 1.57 -2.82
N GLU A 34 12.97 1.51 -1.84
CA GLU A 34 12.80 0.68 -0.63
C GLU A 34 11.73 1.24 0.33
N ALA A 35 11.43 2.54 0.22
CA ALA A 35 10.46 3.22 1.06
C ALA A 35 9.63 4.22 0.25
N THR A 36 8.37 4.39 0.64
CA THR A 36 7.48 5.45 0.13
C THR A 36 6.88 6.22 1.31
N THR A 37 6.69 7.52 1.13
CA THR A 37 5.97 8.37 2.08
C THR A 37 4.69 8.89 1.45
N PHE A 38 3.66 9.13 2.28
CA PHE A 38 2.41 9.71 1.82
C PHE A 38 1.83 10.61 2.91
N SER A 39 1.13 11.66 2.49
CA SER A 39 0.40 12.52 3.42
C SER A 39 -0.85 11.82 3.96
N THR A 40 -1.13 11.97 5.25
CA THR A 40 -2.38 11.54 5.87
C THR A 40 -3.41 12.67 5.95
N ALA A 41 -3.16 13.80 5.30
CA ALA A 41 -4.14 14.87 5.15
C ALA A 41 -5.45 14.30 4.59
N ASN A 42 -6.56 14.66 5.23
CA ASN A 42 -7.92 14.19 4.94
C ASN A 42 -8.23 12.74 5.37
N LEU A 43 -7.33 12.04 6.06
CA LEU A 43 -7.69 10.84 6.81
C LEU A 43 -8.21 11.25 8.18
N ILE A 44 -9.34 10.67 8.58
CA ILE A 44 -9.89 10.83 9.92
C ILE A 44 -9.03 9.99 10.87
N SER A 45 -8.84 10.45 12.12
CA SER A 45 -8.13 9.65 13.13
C SER A 45 -8.82 8.30 13.35
N GLY A 46 -8.05 7.21 13.34
CA GLY A 46 -8.59 5.87 13.45
C GLY A 46 -7.63 4.79 12.98
N ILE A 47 -8.14 3.56 12.95
CA ILE A 47 -7.40 2.38 12.47
C ILE A 47 -7.61 2.23 10.97
N TYR A 48 -6.54 1.93 10.24
CA TYR A 48 -6.56 1.62 8.82
C TYR A 48 -5.82 0.31 8.56
N TYR A 49 -6.16 -0.33 7.44
CA TYR A 49 -5.49 -1.52 6.96
C TYR A 49 -4.76 -1.21 5.65
N CYS A 50 -3.52 -1.65 5.53
CA CYS A 50 -2.69 -1.44 4.36
C CYS A 50 -2.50 -2.75 3.61
N ARG A 51 -2.50 -2.71 2.28
CA ARG A 51 -2.22 -3.87 1.42
C ARG A 51 -1.37 -3.46 0.23
N LEU A 52 -0.34 -4.23 -0.08
CA LEU A 52 0.37 -4.12 -1.35
C LEU A 52 -0.46 -4.76 -2.46
N GLN A 53 -0.75 -3.99 -3.52
CA GLN A 53 -1.49 -4.46 -4.68
C GLN A 53 -0.77 -5.66 -5.30
N ASN A 54 -1.54 -6.69 -5.65
CA ASN A 54 -1.05 -7.96 -6.19
C ASN A 54 -0.14 -8.78 -5.25
N HIS A 55 -0.07 -8.41 -3.96
CA HIS A 55 0.49 -9.24 -2.91
C HIS A 55 -0.65 -9.95 -2.15
N PRO A 56 -0.59 -11.27 -1.94
CA PRO A 56 -1.60 -12.02 -1.17
C PRO A 56 -1.50 -11.75 0.34
N GLU A 57 -0.34 -11.29 0.81
CA GLU A 57 -0.12 -11.02 2.23
C GLU A 57 -0.65 -9.62 2.60
N ILE A 58 -1.52 -9.58 3.61
CA ILE A 58 -2.00 -8.35 4.25
C ILE A 58 -1.20 -8.22 5.54
N GLU A 59 -0.22 -7.33 5.58
CA GLU A 59 0.37 -6.90 6.85
C GLU A 59 -0.52 -5.81 7.44
N GLY A 60 -1.21 -6.14 8.54
CA GLY A 60 -2.04 -5.18 9.26
C GLY A 60 -1.18 -4.13 9.95
N VAL A 61 -0.90 -3.01 9.27
CA VAL A 61 -0.16 -1.89 9.87
C VAL A 61 -1.13 -0.97 10.63
N LYS A 62 -0.99 -0.92 11.96
CA LYS A 62 -1.73 0.03 12.79
C LYS A 62 -1.09 1.43 12.67
N LEU A 63 -1.74 2.33 11.93
CA LEU A 63 -1.36 3.75 11.88
C LEU A 63 -1.97 4.51 13.06
N LEU A 64 -1.15 5.15 13.90
CA LEU A 64 -1.59 6.19 14.86
C LEU A 64 -1.17 7.55 14.31
N LEU A 65 -2.15 8.45 14.13
CA LEU A 65 -1.92 9.85 13.78
C LEU A 65 -2.08 10.70 15.04
N TYR A 66 -1.04 11.47 15.39
CA TYR A 66 -1.04 12.42 16.50
C TYR A 66 -1.31 13.84 15.99
#